data_AF-A0A942E7Z7-F1
#
_entry.id   AF-A0A942E7Z7-F1
#
_cell.length_a   1.000
_cell.length_b   1.000
_cell.length_c   1.000
_cell.angle_alpha   90.00
_cell.angle_beta   90.00
_cell.angle_gamma   90.00
#
_symmetry.space_group_name_H-M   'P 1'
#
loop_
_entity.id
_entity.type
_entity.pdbx_description
1 polymer ?
#
loop_
_entity_poly.entity_id
_entity_poly.type
_entity_poly.pdbx_seq_one_letter_code
_entity_poly.pdbx_strand_id
1 'polypeptide(L)'
;MKTLLSKRLAPLAIALALGLAGMGSAGAQSCLDNRQIQEAVSSGQIMSLAAVLAGAGIDGSAEILNVAVCDEGGGLVYVIGLLTATGEAQNLVLDAQ
;
A
#
# COMPACT_ATOMS: atom_id res chain seq x y z
N MET A 1 -25.95 65.80 -6.50
CA MET A 1 -24.51 66.13 -6.58
C MET A 1 -23.70 64.88 -6.28
N LYS A 2 -22.97 64.34 -7.26
CA LYS A 2 -21.63 63.72 -7.12
C LYS A 2 -21.25 63.09 -8.47
N THR A 3 -20.59 63.95 -9.25
CA THR A 3 -19.77 63.72 -10.43
C THR A 3 -18.82 62.54 -10.26
N LEU A 4 -18.78 61.64 -11.25
CA LEU A 4 -17.70 61.51 -12.26
C LEU A 4 -16.29 61.45 -11.65
N LEU A 5 -15.60 60.31 -11.78
CA LEU A 5 -14.41 60.20 -12.64
C LEU A 5 -13.76 58.82 -12.51
N SER A 6 -13.58 58.20 -13.66
CA SER A 6 -12.66 57.10 -13.94
C SER A 6 -11.29 57.29 -13.28
N LYS A 7 -10.78 56.24 -12.64
CA LYS A 7 -9.35 56.01 -12.59
C LYS A 7 -9.08 54.53 -12.84
N ARG A 8 -8.61 54.26 -14.06
CA ARG A 8 -8.01 52.98 -14.43
C ARG A 8 -6.93 52.63 -13.43
N LEU A 9 -6.98 51.41 -12.92
CA LEU A 9 -5.83 50.60 -12.49
C LEU A 9 -6.34 49.16 -12.38
N ALA A 10 -6.26 48.43 -13.51
CA ALA A 10 -5.93 47.02 -13.44
C ALA A 10 -4.51 46.93 -12.83
N PRO A 11 -4.14 45.88 -12.07
CA PRO A 11 -4.13 44.54 -12.65
C PRO A 11 -4.30 43.38 -11.64
N LEU A 12 -4.13 42.17 -12.19
CA LEU A 12 -3.82 40.91 -11.53
C LEU A 12 -4.99 40.05 -11.01
N ALA A 13 -5.43 39.21 -11.95
CA ALA A 13 -5.90 37.85 -11.75
C ALA A 13 -5.28 37.15 -10.53
N ILE A 14 -6.12 36.83 -9.54
CA ILE A 14 -5.88 35.77 -8.56
C ILE A 14 -7.03 34.79 -8.73
N ALA A 15 -6.90 33.96 -9.74
CA ALA A 15 -7.77 32.82 -9.97
C ALA A 15 -6.86 31.67 -10.39
N LEU A 16 -6.12 31.08 -9.46
CA LEU A 16 -5.56 29.74 -9.62
C LEU A 16 -4.95 29.23 -8.31
N ALA A 17 -5.17 27.93 -8.06
CA ALA A 17 -4.39 27.06 -7.16
C ALA A 17 -4.84 26.90 -5.69
N LEU A 18 -6.12 26.63 -5.43
CA LEU A 18 -6.53 25.89 -4.21
C LEU A 18 -7.17 24.53 -4.56
N GLY A 19 -6.57 23.78 -5.48
CA GLY A 19 -7.16 22.54 -5.98
C GLY A 19 -6.22 21.35 -6.14
N LEU A 20 -5.07 21.30 -5.45
CA LEU A 20 -4.07 20.25 -5.70
C LEU A 20 -3.31 19.76 -4.45
N ALA A 21 -3.98 19.64 -3.30
CA ALA A 21 -3.43 18.95 -2.13
C ALA A 21 -4.48 18.00 -1.59
N GLY A 22 -4.54 16.80 -2.15
CA GLY A 22 -5.56 15.82 -1.78
C GLY A 22 -5.54 14.52 -2.59
N MET A 23 -4.80 14.46 -3.71
CA MET A 23 -4.32 13.18 -4.24
C MET A 23 -3.10 12.76 -3.41
N GLY A 24 -3.35 12.42 -2.14
CA GLY A 24 -2.50 11.46 -1.47
C GLY A 24 -2.52 10.23 -2.35
N SER A 25 -1.36 9.90 -2.91
CA SER A 25 -1.07 8.63 -3.56
C SER A 25 -1.82 7.54 -2.81
N ALA A 26 -2.76 6.86 -3.47
CA ALA A 26 -3.12 5.52 -3.07
C ALA A 26 -1.79 4.76 -3.07
N GLY A 27 -1.21 4.60 -1.88
CA GLY A 27 0.16 4.15 -1.71
C GLY A 27 0.26 2.79 -2.36
N ALA A 28 1.09 2.65 -3.39
CA ALA A 28 1.57 1.34 -3.74
C ALA A 28 2.26 0.82 -2.47
N GLN A 29 1.67 -0.16 -1.81
CA GLN A 29 2.31 -0.83 -0.68
C GLN A 29 3.73 -1.21 -1.11
N SER A 30 4.72 -0.81 -0.32
CA SER A 30 6.13 -1.02 -0.66
C SER A 30 6.46 -2.48 -0.42
N CYS A 31 6.22 -3.31 -1.42
CA CYS A 31 6.54 -4.73 -1.36
C CYS A 31 8.01 -5.00 -1.67
N LEU A 32 8.59 -5.92 -0.91
CA LEU A 32 9.96 -6.37 -1.06
C LEU A 32 10.10 -7.21 -2.33
N ASP A 33 11.27 -7.12 -2.96
CA ASP A 33 11.64 -8.02 -4.05
C ASP A 33 12.16 -9.37 -3.53
N ASN A 34 12.23 -10.38 -4.41
CA ASN A 34 12.63 -11.74 -4.05
C ASN A 34 14.02 -11.84 -3.39
N ARG A 35 14.97 -10.93 -3.71
CA ARG A 35 16.29 -10.89 -3.07
C ARG A 35 16.17 -10.38 -1.64
N GLN A 36 15.43 -9.29 -1.45
CA GLN A 36 15.18 -8.71 -0.13
C GLN A 36 14.45 -9.69 0.79
N ILE A 37 13.45 -10.42 0.26
CA ILE A 37 12.75 -11.46 1.01
C ILE A 37 13.72 -12.55 1.47
N GLN A 38 14.59 -13.04 0.58
CA GLN A 38 15.58 -14.06 0.94
C GLN A 38 16.56 -13.57 2.00
N GLU A 39 17.04 -12.33 1.89
CA GLU A 39 17.92 -11.72 2.88
C GLU A 39 17.22 -11.54 4.22
N ALA A 40 15.97 -11.08 4.23
CA ALA A 40 15.18 -10.89 5.43
C ALA A 40 14.89 -12.22 6.16
N VAL A 41 14.58 -13.29 5.41
CA VAL A 41 14.43 -14.64 5.99
C VAL A 41 15.77 -15.15 6.54
N SER A 42 16.86 -15.01 5.76
CA SER A 42 18.18 -15.52 6.15
C SER A 42 18.78 -14.77 7.34
N SER A 43 18.47 -13.50 7.51
CA SER A 43 18.90 -12.67 8.62
C SER A 43 18.02 -12.83 9.87
N GLY A 44 16.89 -13.53 9.75
CA GLY A 44 15.90 -13.66 10.83
C GLY A 44 15.07 -12.41 11.06
N GLN A 45 15.09 -11.44 10.12
CA GLN A 45 14.22 -10.27 10.15
C GLN A 45 12.75 -10.65 9.95
N ILE A 46 12.49 -11.67 9.12
CA ILE A 46 11.16 -12.25 8.95
C ILE A 46 11.19 -13.77 9.07
N MET A 47 10.10 -14.35 9.55
CA MET A 47 9.85 -15.78 9.57
C MET A 47 9.72 -16.33 8.14
N SER A 48 10.02 -17.62 7.97
CA SER A 48 9.73 -18.30 6.70
C SER A 48 8.22 -18.36 6.44
N LEU A 49 7.80 -18.29 5.17
CA LEU A 49 6.39 -18.44 4.78
C LEU A 49 5.70 -19.66 5.43
N ALA A 50 6.40 -20.80 5.47
CA ALA A 50 5.87 -22.02 6.08
C ALA A 50 5.59 -21.86 7.58
N ALA A 51 6.46 -21.14 8.30
CA ALA A 51 6.27 -20.88 9.73
C ALA A 51 5.11 -19.92 9.99
N VAL A 52 4.97 -18.87 9.17
CA VAL A 52 3.86 -17.90 9.26
C VAL A 52 2.53 -18.60 8.99
N LEU A 53 2.45 -19.42 7.94
CA LEU A 53 1.26 -20.20 7.60
C LEU A 53 0.90 -21.22 8.71
N ALA A 54 1.89 -21.92 9.26
CA ALA A 54 1.68 -22.85 10.38
C ALA A 54 1.17 -22.12 11.63
N GLY A 55 1.72 -20.93 11.95
CA GLY A 55 1.25 -20.09 13.05
C GLY A 55 -0.18 -19.59 12.86
N ALA A 56 -0.60 -19.38 11.61
CA ALA A 56 -1.97 -19.00 11.25
C ALA A 56 -2.94 -20.20 11.16
N GLY A 57 -2.47 -21.43 11.38
CA GLY A 57 -3.28 -22.65 11.27
C GLY A 57 -3.69 -22.98 9.83
N ILE A 58 -2.93 -22.50 8.84
CA ILE A 58 -3.17 -22.78 7.43
C ILE A 58 -2.37 -24.00 7.03
N ASP A 59 -3.09 -25.09 6.78
CA ASP A 59 -2.51 -26.31 6.26
C ASP A 59 -1.95 -26.10 4.85
N GLY A 60 -0.84 -26.77 4.54
CA GLY A 60 -0.17 -26.70 3.23
C GLY A 60 -1.01 -27.25 2.06
N SER A 61 -2.26 -27.64 2.28
CA SER A 61 -3.23 -28.02 1.25
C SER A 61 -3.97 -26.83 0.64
N ALA A 62 -3.85 -25.63 1.22
CA ALA A 62 -4.42 -24.43 0.62
C ALA A 62 -3.68 -24.09 -0.69
N GLU A 63 -4.43 -23.81 -1.76
CA GLU A 63 -3.83 -23.43 -3.04
C GLU A 63 -3.38 -21.97 -2.97
N ILE A 64 -2.06 -21.77 -2.96
CA ILE A 64 -1.43 -20.45 -2.93
C ILE A 64 -1.27 -19.95 -4.37
N LEU A 65 -1.94 -18.84 -4.68
CA LEU A 65 -1.89 -18.18 -5.98
C LEU A 65 -0.72 -17.21 -6.09
N ASN A 66 -0.45 -16.46 -5.02
CA ASN A 66 0.63 -15.47 -4.98
C ASN A 66 1.10 -15.23 -3.55
N VAL A 67 2.37 -14.85 -3.40
CA VAL A 67 2.97 -14.45 -2.12
C VAL A 67 3.76 -13.17 -2.34
N ALA A 68 3.47 -12.15 -1.53
CA ALA A 68 4.27 -10.94 -1.43
C ALA A 68 4.59 -10.65 0.04
N VAL A 69 5.69 -9.94 0.29
CA VAL A 69 6.00 -9.35 1.59
C VAL A 69 5.98 -7.85 1.42
N CYS A 70 5.18 -7.14 2.19
CA CYS A 70 5.01 -5.70 2.03
C CYS A 70 5.20 -4.96 3.35
N ASP A 71 5.73 -3.74 3.26
CA ASP A 71 5.70 -2.81 4.38
C ASP A 71 4.30 -2.24 4.54
N GLU A 72 3.70 -2.48 5.71
CA GLU A 72 2.42 -1.91 6.12
C GLU A 72 2.63 -1.17 7.45
N GLY A 73 2.67 0.17 7.38
CA GLY A 73 2.80 0.99 8.58
C GLY A 73 4.12 0.84 9.33
N GLY A 74 5.20 0.43 8.64
CA GLY A 74 6.51 0.20 9.24
C GLY A 74 6.73 -1.22 9.78
N GLY A 75 5.78 -2.14 9.56
CA GLY A 75 5.92 -3.57 9.82
C GLY A 75 5.88 -4.37 8.52
N LEU A 76 6.64 -5.46 8.45
CA LEU A 76 6.59 -6.38 7.31
C LEU A 76 5.44 -7.37 7.49
N VAL A 77 4.61 -7.49 6.45
CA VAL A 77 3.48 -8.43 6.41
C VAL A 77 3.56 -9.30 5.17
N TYR A 78 3.19 -10.57 5.31
CA TYR A 78 2.93 -11.47 4.19
C TYR A 78 1.53 -11.21 3.62
N VAL A 79 1.45 -10.91 2.34
CA VAL A 79 0.20 -10.84 1.58
C VAL A 79 0.10 -12.09 0.70
N ILE A 80 -0.78 -12.99 1.08
CA ILE A 80 -0.90 -14.33 0.50
C ILE A 80 -2.25 -14.43 -0.22
N GLY A 81 -2.21 -14.55 -1.54
CA GLY A 81 -3.38 -14.86 -2.34
C GLY A 81 -3.68 -16.36 -2.28
N LEU A 82 -4.84 -16.73 -1.78
CA LEU A 82 -5.33 -18.11 -1.70
C LEU A 82 -6.53 -18.31 -2.62
N LEU A 83 -6.69 -19.53 -3.11
CA LEU A 83 -7.93 -20.01 -3.71
C LEU A 83 -8.64 -20.95 -2.72
N THR A 84 -9.88 -20.61 -2.36
CA THR A 84 -10.68 -21.49 -1.49
C THR A 84 -11.23 -22.69 -2.25
N ALA A 85 -11.71 -23.69 -1.51
CA ALA A 85 -12.44 -24.83 -2.09
C ALA A 85 -13.71 -24.43 -2.87
N THR A 86 -14.26 -23.23 -2.60
CA THR A 86 -15.40 -22.65 -3.34
C THR A 86 -14.98 -21.95 -4.64
N GLY A 87 -13.68 -21.84 -4.91
CA GLY A 87 -13.12 -21.17 -6.10
C GLY A 87 -12.99 -19.66 -5.94
N GLU A 88 -13.04 -19.14 -4.72
CA GLU A 88 -12.93 -17.71 -4.45
C GLU A 88 -11.47 -17.34 -4.15
N ALA A 89 -10.97 -16.29 -4.81
CA ALA A 89 -9.65 -15.73 -4.53
C ALA A 89 -9.74 -14.79 -3.32
N GLN A 90 -8.96 -15.06 -2.28
CA GLN A 90 -8.90 -14.26 -1.06
C GLN A 90 -7.46 -13.92 -0.72
N ASN A 91 -7.24 -12.69 -0.22
CA ASN A 91 -5.94 -12.29 0.31
C ASN A 91 -5.93 -12.42 1.82
N LEU A 92 -4.91 -13.09 2.35
CA LEU A 92 -4.59 -13.11 3.76
C LEU A 92 -3.38 -12.24 4.02
N VAL A 93 -3.49 -11.41 5.05
CA VAL A 93 -2.39 -10.58 5.53
C VAL A 93 -1.96 -11.12 6.88
N LEU A 94 -0.71 -11.58 6.97
CA LEU A 94 -0.15 -12.18 8.18
C LEU A 94 1.12 -11.43 8.57
N ASP A 95 1.35 -11.27 9.87
CA ASP A 95 2.59 -10.67 10.36
C ASP A 95 3.79 -11.53 9.96
N ALA A 96 4.89 -10.90 9.59
CA ALA A 96 6.08 -11.60 9.13
C ALA A 96 7.09 -11.94 10.25
N GLN A 97 6.81 -11.65 11.53
CA GLN A 97 7.76 -11.77 12.65
C GLN A 97 7.32 -12.78 13.71
#